data_AF-J1GS38-F1
#
_entry.id   AF-J1GS38-F1
#
_cell.length_a   1.000
_cell.length_b   1.000
_cell.length_c   1.000
_cell.angle_alpha   90.00
_cell.angle_beta   90.00
_cell.angle_gamma   90.00
#
_symmetry.space_group_name_H-M   'P 1'
#
loop_
_entity.id
_entity.type
_entity.pdbx_description
1 polymer ?
#
loop_
_entity_poly.entity_id
_entity_poly.type
_entity_poly.pdbx_seq_one_letter_code
_entity_poly.pdbx_strand_id
1 'polypeptide(L)'
;MRMTRAFSITPLTARTALSGLMRMIGISVRTLWPAQLAVIVLSAGMVAATARGIEGLYPTEADRAQYAATVGVSTVNIAFNGRGYDLTSLGGITAFEIGITGQLLYPLVGMILAIHLTRRQEEAGRIELLTAGRLGALTPLGAGIVLVVADAAIAGALIAAAMIVVGLPGAGAAWYGAGAAACIIFFGALGLLLGQLCQSARTAYLAGACAVTAAFLVRAVLDGMDVDLTWISPLGWLPEIRAFGAAGQRRAWPLIAYGAGFLLLVAVSGTLALRRDLGDGLLAPRPGPARAHRGLATGIGLTWRQCRSAVTVWGVLAVSWALAMGLMSKEVTELVDANPAILRSMGLERGTDLLVMMAAVVSASAAAAVGVQAGTRLAGEESSGRLGAVLSTRLPRERLWGAWWTTAVFASLAVMAISSLTLGVSTWCVSGQRAALRTALTVGVGYATPVVLMTAVCAALCALGPRWTALGWLPVGWCFTVGFLGEALRLPQWSRDLSPLHLVGTLPVDDPDRTAVIGLGLASVVLLAGSVAAFRRRDLRAG
;
A
#
# COMPACT_ATOMS: atom_id res chain seq x y z
N MET A 1 68.53 13.45 21.75
CA MET A 1 67.71 14.66 21.56
C MET A 1 66.49 14.28 20.72
N ARG A 2 65.36 13.94 21.37
CA ARG A 2 64.09 13.57 20.70
C ARG A 2 63.24 14.84 20.56
N MET A 3 62.99 15.28 19.33
CA MET A 3 62.00 16.33 19.05
C MET A 3 60.60 15.72 19.02
N THR A 4 59.87 15.87 20.12
CA THR A 4 58.41 15.69 20.18
C THR A 4 57.74 16.90 19.52
N ARG A 5 57.27 16.75 18.28
CA ARG A 5 56.31 17.71 17.70
C ARG A 5 54.95 17.48 18.38
N ALA A 6 54.56 18.43 19.21
CA ALA A 6 53.20 18.51 19.73
C ALA A 6 52.23 18.76 18.56
N PHE A 7 51.36 17.78 18.28
CA PHE A 7 50.17 18.02 17.47
C PHE A 7 49.25 18.95 18.26
N SER A 8 49.25 20.24 17.92
CA SER A 8 48.23 21.17 18.40
C SER A 8 46.90 20.79 17.75
N ILE A 9 46.03 20.11 18.49
CA ILE A 9 44.63 19.93 18.11
C ILE A 9 44.00 21.32 18.21
N THR A 10 43.91 22.03 17.09
CA THR A 10 43.06 23.23 16.99
C THR A 10 41.66 22.85 17.44
N PRO A 11 41.05 23.55 18.41
CA PRO A 11 39.68 23.29 18.81
C PRO A 11 38.79 23.49 17.59
N LEU A 12 38.05 22.44 17.21
CA LEU A 12 36.99 22.54 16.21
C LEU A 12 36.05 23.67 16.65
N THR A 13 36.08 24.80 15.94
CA THR A 13 35.09 25.87 16.05
C THR A 13 33.71 25.24 16.22
N ALA A 14 32.98 25.63 17.27
CA ALA A 14 31.67 25.09 17.62
C ALA A 14 30.79 25.00 16.35
N ARG A 15 30.69 23.80 15.79
CA ARG A 15 29.95 23.59 14.54
C ARG A 15 28.49 23.84 14.86
N THR A 16 27.81 24.68 14.09
CA THR A 16 26.36 24.75 14.18
C THR A 16 25.78 23.39 13.84
N ALA A 17 24.76 22.97 14.58
CA ALA A 17 24.18 21.62 14.46
C ALA A 17 23.68 21.29 13.05
N LEU A 18 23.38 22.31 12.23
CA LEU A 18 22.87 22.24 10.85
C LEU A 18 23.89 22.66 9.78
N SER A 19 25.18 22.70 10.11
CA SER A 19 26.23 23.05 9.15
C SER A 19 26.21 22.12 7.92
N GLY A 20 26.07 22.70 6.73
CA GLY A 20 26.02 21.98 5.45
C GLY A 20 24.65 21.46 5.01
N LEU A 21 23.55 21.93 5.63
CA LEU A 21 22.17 21.58 5.29
C LEU A 21 21.85 21.64 3.79
N MET A 22 22.20 22.74 3.09
CA MET A 22 21.92 22.87 1.66
C MET A 22 22.63 21.80 0.80
N ARG A 23 23.83 21.36 1.22
CA ARG A 23 24.55 20.30 0.51
C ARG A 23 23.87 18.95 0.72
N MET A 24 23.44 18.67 1.96
CA MET A 24 22.71 17.44 2.27
C MET A 24 21.37 17.38 1.51
N ILE A 25 20.63 18.49 1.46
CA ILE A 25 19.40 18.60 0.65
C ILE A 25 19.71 18.29 -0.83
N GLY A 26 20.73 18.94 -1.41
CA GLY A 26 21.11 18.73 -2.80
C GLY A 26 21.51 17.28 -3.12
N ILE A 27 22.23 16.61 -2.20
CA ILE A 27 22.58 15.19 -2.35
C ILE A 27 21.33 14.32 -2.28
N SER A 28 20.46 14.54 -1.28
CA SER A 28 19.24 13.76 -1.09
C SER A 28 18.29 13.90 -2.28
N VAL A 29 18.07 15.12 -2.81
CA VAL A 29 17.28 15.33 -4.03
C VAL A 29 17.86 14.54 -5.20
N ARG A 30 19.16 14.65 -5.47
CA ARG A 30 19.78 13.96 -6.63
C ARG A 30 19.76 12.44 -6.52
N THR A 31 19.92 11.90 -5.31
CA THR A 31 20.06 10.45 -5.10
C THR A 31 18.73 9.77 -4.83
N LEU A 32 17.74 10.50 -4.31
CA LEU A 32 16.45 9.95 -3.86
C LEU A 32 15.27 10.57 -4.62
N TRP A 33 15.50 11.24 -5.75
CA TRP A 33 14.45 11.82 -6.61
C TRP A 33 13.34 10.82 -6.98
N PRO A 34 13.56 9.51 -7.21
CA PRO A 34 12.47 8.63 -7.59
C PRO A 34 11.47 8.45 -6.44
N ALA A 35 11.95 8.44 -5.18
CA ALA A 35 11.08 8.33 -4.02
C ALA A 35 10.27 9.61 -3.80
N GLN A 36 10.90 10.79 -3.97
CA GLN A 36 10.25 12.10 -3.87
C GLN A 36 9.19 12.27 -4.97
N LEU A 37 9.56 11.94 -6.22
CA LEU A 37 8.64 11.99 -7.35
C LEU A 37 7.47 11.02 -7.16
N ALA A 38 7.72 9.81 -6.64
CA ALA A 38 6.64 8.85 -6.37
C ALA A 38 5.60 9.41 -5.39
N VAL A 39 6.01 10.09 -4.32
CA VAL A 39 5.09 10.72 -3.35
C VAL A 39 4.18 11.72 -4.05
N ILE A 40 4.78 12.59 -4.89
CA ILE A 40 4.07 13.64 -5.60
C ILE A 40 3.09 13.06 -6.63
N VAL A 41 3.59 12.16 -7.49
CA VAL A 41 2.83 11.59 -8.61
C VAL A 41 1.72 10.68 -8.11
N LEU A 42 1.98 9.83 -7.11
CA LEU A 42 0.95 8.94 -6.56
C LEU A 42 -0.17 9.74 -5.90
N SER A 43 0.17 10.78 -5.13
CA SER A 43 -0.83 11.58 -4.41
C SER A 43 -1.68 12.43 -5.36
N ALA A 44 -1.04 13.19 -6.26
CA ALA A 44 -1.77 14.04 -7.20
C ALA A 44 -2.47 13.23 -8.29
N GLY A 45 -1.84 12.17 -8.79
CA GLY A 45 -2.41 11.27 -9.80
C GLY A 45 -3.64 10.54 -9.30
N MET A 46 -3.64 10.06 -8.05
CA MET A 46 -4.82 9.45 -7.42
C MET A 46 -5.98 10.43 -7.37
N VAL A 47 -5.76 11.65 -6.86
CA VAL A 47 -6.83 12.66 -6.76
C VAL A 47 -7.36 13.04 -8.15
N ALA A 48 -6.49 13.23 -9.13
CA ALA A 48 -6.89 13.55 -10.49
C ALA A 48 -7.77 12.45 -11.11
N ALA A 49 -7.40 11.18 -10.89
CA ALA A 49 -8.15 10.03 -11.37
C ALA A 49 -9.53 9.93 -10.71
N THR A 50 -9.60 10.06 -9.37
CA THR A 50 -10.86 10.02 -8.62
C THR A 50 -11.76 11.20 -9.00
N ALA A 51 -11.25 12.42 -9.02
CA ALA A 51 -12.03 13.61 -9.35
C ALA A 51 -12.68 13.51 -10.75
N ARG A 52 -11.91 13.06 -11.76
CA ARG A 52 -12.48 12.81 -13.10
C ARG A 52 -13.52 11.69 -13.12
N GLY A 53 -13.30 10.63 -12.35
CA GLY A 53 -14.26 9.54 -12.21
C GLY A 53 -15.60 10.03 -11.65
N ILE A 54 -15.54 10.84 -10.59
CA ILE A 54 -16.72 11.40 -9.92
C ILE A 54 -17.46 12.41 -10.80
N GLU A 55 -16.77 13.28 -11.52
CA GLU A 55 -17.38 14.19 -12.50
C GLU A 55 -18.17 13.43 -13.57
N GLY A 56 -17.60 12.32 -14.08
CA GLY A 56 -18.27 11.48 -15.08
C GLY A 56 -19.46 10.68 -14.53
N LEU A 57 -19.42 10.28 -13.26
CA LEU A 57 -20.46 9.48 -12.63
C LEU A 57 -21.65 10.29 -12.11
N TYR A 58 -21.41 11.52 -11.63
CA TYR A 58 -22.44 12.37 -11.00
C TYR A 58 -22.51 13.77 -11.63
N PRO A 59 -22.78 13.88 -12.95
CA PRO A 59 -22.76 15.16 -13.65
C PRO A 59 -23.93 16.08 -13.26
N THR A 60 -25.12 15.52 -12.95
CA THR A 60 -26.31 16.33 -12.65
C THR A 60 -26.50 16.56 -11.15
N GLU A 61 -27.30 17.55 -10.78
CA GLU A 61 -27.65 17.80 -9.37
C GLU A 61 -28.53 16.68 -8.78
N ALA A 62 -29.39 16.07 -9.61
CA ALA A 62 -30.22 14.95 -9.20
C ALA A 62 -29.37 13.72 -8.81
N ASP A 63 -28.34 13.40 -9.61
CA ASP A 63 -27.43 12.28 -9.31
C ASP A 63 -26.70 12.49 -7.97
N ARG A 64 -26.28 13.73 -7.71
CA ARG A 64 -25.59 14.11 -6.47
C ARG A 64 -26.52 14.11 -5.26
N ALA A 65 -27.77 14.52 -5.42
CA ALA A 65 -28.78 14.41 -4.36
C ALA A 65 -29.06 12.94 -4.02
N GLN A 66 -29.16 12.06 -5.02
CA GLN A 66 -29.33 10.62 -4.82
C GLN A 66 -28.11 10.01 -4.11
N TYR A 67 -26.90 10.42 -4.49
CA TYR A 67 -25.67 10.01 -3.82
C TYR A 67 -25.68 10.38 -2.32
N ALA A 68 -26.02 11.64 -2.01
CA ALA A 68 -26.11 12.11 -0.63
C ALA A 68 -27.16 11.33 0.20
N ALA A 69 -28.27 10.95 -0.42
CA ALA A 69 -29.35 10.19 0.22
C ALA A 69 -29.06 8.69 0.39
N THR A 70 -28.04 8.15 -0.27
CA THR A 70 -27.72 6.72 -0.27
C THR A 70 -26.34 6.47 0.34
N VAL A 71 -25.29 6.80 -0.41
CA VAL A 71 -23.89 6.64 0.00
C VAL A 71 -23.55 7.58 1.17
N GLY A 72 -24.09 8.80 1.16
CA GLY A 72 -23.81 9.81 2.17
C GLY A 72 -24.33 9.51 3.58
N VAL A 73 -25.34 8.64 3.70
CA VAL A 73 -25.92 8.21 4.98
C VAL A 73 -25.50 6.79 5.38
N SER A 74 -24.75 6.10 4.52
CA SER A 74 -24.25 4.75 4.78
C SER A 74 -23.17 4.78 5.86
N THR A 75 -23.43 4.09 6.97
CA THR A 75 -22.48 3.95 8.08
C THR A 75 -21.19 3.27 7.62
N VAL A 76 -21.26 2.32 6.69
CA VAL A 76 -20.07 1.63 6.18
C VAL A 76 -19.23 2.57 5.31
N ASN A 77 -19.85 3.33 4.41
CA ASN A 77 -19.13 4.34 3.61
C ASN A 77 -18.50 5.41 4.50
N ILE A 78 -19.23 5.92 5.49
CA ILE A 78 -18.70 6.88 6.46
C ILE A 78 -17.52 6.27 7.25
N ALA A 79 -17.61 5.01 7.66
CA ALA A 79 -16.51 4.33 8.34
C ALA A 79 -15.26 4.21 7.45
N PHE A 80 -15.40 3.95 6.14
CA PHE A 80 -14.25 3.80 5.24
C PHE A 80 -13.68 5.12 4.72
N ASN A 81 -14.55 6.04 4.31
CA ASN A 81 -14.19 7.30 3.67
C ASN A 81 -14.02 8.46 4.68
N GLY A 82 -14.53 8.31 5.90
CA GLY A 82 -14.67 9.40 6.85
C GLY A 82 -15.98 10.16 6.66
N ARG A 83 -16.26 11.10 7.55
CA ARG A 83 -17.51 11.88 7.49
C ARG A 83 -17.66 12.67 6.18
N GLY A 84 -18.81 12.50 5.53
CA GLY A 84 -19.17 13.22 4.32
C GLY A 84 -19.68 14.61 4.61
N TYR A 85 -19.17 15.59 3.88
CA TYR A 85 -19.57 16.99 4.00
C TYR A 85 -19.89 17.55 2.61
N ASP A 86 -20.99 18.30 2.52
CA ASP A 86 -21.43 18.94 1.27
C ASP A 86 -21.61 17.96 0.10
N LEU A 87 -22.21 16.80 0.37
CA LEU A 87 -22.34 15.70 -0.58
C LEU A 87 -23.31 15.96 -1.76
N THR A 88 -23.96 17.12 -1.80
CA THR A 88 -24.74 17.57 -2.97
C THR A 88 -23.86 18.34 -3.97
N SER A 89 -22.64 18.73 -3.57
CA SER A 89 -21.67 19.34 -4.47
C SER A 89 -20.69 18.31 -5.02
N LEU A 90 -20.25 18.53 -6.26
CA LEU A 90 -19.26 17.66 -6.90
C LEU A 90 -17.95 17.60 -6.08
N GLY A 91 -17.56 18.71 -5.47
CA GLY A 91 -16.36 18.78 -4.64
C GLY A 91 -16.49 18.03 -3.32
N GLY A 92 -17.65 18.10 -2.66
CA GLY A 92 -17.90 17.37 -1.42
C GLY A 92 -17.87 15.85 -1.64
N ILE A 93 -18.54 15.36 -2.70
CA ILE A 93 -18.48 13.95 -3.11
C ILE A 93 -17.05 13.54 -3.42
N THR A 94 -16.33 14.34 -4.22
CA THR A 94 -14.93 14.05 -4.58
C THR A 94 -14.05 13.93 -3.34
N ALA A 95 -14.17 14.87 -2.39
CA ALA A 95 -13.40 14.84 -1.16
C ALA A 95 -13.72 13.62 -0.27
N PHE A 96 -14.98 13.21 -0.23
CA PHE A 96 -15.43 12.02 0.49
C PHE A 96 -14.94 10.73 -0.17
N GLU A 97 -15.03 10.58 -1.49
CA GLU A 97 -14.58 9.38 -2.22
C GLU A 97 -13.05 9.23 -2.22
N ILE A 98 -12.31 10.35 -2.20
CA ILE A 98 -10.87 10.30 -1.94
C ILE A 98 -10.60 9.88 -0.48
N GLY A 99 -11.57 9.97 0.42
CA GLY A 99 -11.45 9.67 1.85
C GLY A 99 -10.65 8.41 2.16
N ILE A 100 -11.08 7.23 1.71
CA ILE A 100 -10.37 5.98 2.01
C ILE A 100 -8.95 5.96 1.41
N THR A 101 -8.81 6.35 0.15
CA THR A 101 -7.54 6.26 -0.58
C THR A 101 -6.54 7.30 -0.08
N GLY A 102 -6.97 8.55 0.12
CA GLY A 102 -6.17 9.64 0.67
C GLY A 102 -5.80 9.41 2.13
N GLN A 103 -6.73 8.99 2.99
CA GLN A 103 -6.44 8.76 4.41
C GLN A 103 -5.52 7.56 4.66
N LEU A 104 -5.31 6.68 3.70
CA LEU A 104 -4.28 5.65 3.75
C LEU A 104 -3.00 6.08 3.02
N LEU A 105 -3.13 6.68 1.84
CA LEU A 105 -1.99 7.03 0.99
C LEU A 105 -1.16 8.16 1.60
N TYR A 106 -1.77 9.30 1.92
CA TYR A 106 -1.09 10.49 2.45
C TYR A 106 -0.22 10.19 3.68
N PRO A 107 -0.72 9.50 4.72
CA PRO A 107 0.13 9.18 5.86
C PRO A 107 1.25 8.20 5.52
N LEU A 108 0.98 7.20 4.67
CA LEU A 108 1.98 6.22 4.27
C LEU A 108 3.10 6.86 3.44
N VAL A 109 2.77 7.69 2.45
CA VAL A 109 3.80 8.32 1.59
C VAL A 109 4.68 9.27 2.39
N GLY A 110 4.09 10.07 3.30
CA GLY A 110 4.85 10.96 4.18
C GLY A 110 5.79 10.18 5.10
N MET A 111 5.25 9.18 5.81
CA MET A 111 6.01 8.34 6.74
C MET A 111 7.13 7.55 6.03
N ILE A 112 6.83 6.94 4.88
CA ILE A 112 7.79 6.16 4.11
C ILE A 112 8.91 7.04 3.59
N LEU A 113 8.57 8.20 3.01
CA LEU A 113 9.55 9.16 2.51
C LEU A 113 10.49 9.61 3.64
N ALA A 114 9.95 9.99 4.79
CA ALA A 114 10.74 10.43 5.93
C ALA A 114 11.75 9.37 6.41
N ILE A 115 11.32 8.11 6.56
CA ILE A 115 12.20 6.99 6.95
C ILE A 115 13.24 6.71 5.85
N HIS A 116 12.86 6.86 4.58
CA HIS A 116 13.75 6.67 3.44
C HIS A 116 14.85 7.73 3.37
N LEU A 117 14.51 8.98 3.66
CA LEU A 117 15.43 10.12 3.69
C LEU A 117 16.36 10.09 4.91
N THR A 118 15.99 9.39 5.98
CA THR A 118 16.73 9.35 7.25
C THR A 118 17.25 7.95 7.58
N ARG A 119 16.46 7.14 8.30
CA ARG A 119 16.89 5.85 8.87
C ARG A 119 17.44 4.87 7.85
N ARG A 120 16.88 4.85 6.63
CA ARG A 120 17.40 3.99 5.56
C ARG A 120 18.79 4.43 5.09
N GLN A 121 19.08 5.73 5.08
CA GLN A 121 20.41 6.24 4.73
C GLN A 121 21.41 5.95 5.85
N GLU A 122 20.96 6.01 7.10
CA GLU A 122 21.76 5.67 8.28
C GLU A 122 22.11 4.18 8.29
N GLU A 123 21.12 3.30 8.11
CA GLU A 123 21.32 1.83 8.00
C GLU A 123 22.23 1.44 6.83
N ALA A 124 22.24 2.23 5.75
CA ALA A 124 23.15 2.02 4.62
C ALA A 124 24.59 2.52 4.87
N GLY A 125 24.90 3.03 6.07
CA GLY A 125 26.22 3.57 6.44
C GLY A 125 26.57 4.91 5.78
N ARG A 126 25.66 5.48 4.98
CA ARG A 126 25.93 6.72 4.21
C ARG A 126 26.00 7.93 5.13
N ILE A 127 25.14 7.97 6.15
CA ILE A 127 25.11 9.08 7.09
C ILE A 127 26.41 9.14 7.90
N GLU A 128 26.97 8.01 8.32
CA GLU A 128 28.25 7.96 9.04
C GLU A 128 29.41 8.55 8.23
N LEU A 129 29.51 8.20 6.94
CA LEU A 129 30.52 8.76 6.04
C LEU A 129 30.36 10.27 5.85
N LEU A 130 29.12 10.73 5.78
CA LEU A 130 28.78 12.15 5.57
C LEU A 130 29.02 12.98 6.84
N THR A 131 28.64 12.48 8.02
CA THR A 131 28.82 13.16 9.30
C THR A 131 30.25 13.10 9.83
N ALA A 132 31.06 12.12 9.41
CA ALA A 132 32.52 12.12 9.62
C ALA A 132 33.21 13.33 8.96
N GLY A 133 32.58 13.93 7.94
CA GLY A 133 33.04 15.13 7.26
C GLY A 133 32.73 16.44 8.00
N ARG A 134 32.38 17.48 7.23
CA ARG A 134 32.07 18.84 7.75
C ARG A 134 30.56 19.06 8.03
N LEU A 135 29.74 18.01 8.05
CA LEU A 135 28.31 18.14 8.29
C LEU A 135 28.01 18.17 9.80
N GLY A 136 27.04 18.99 10.20
CA GLY A 136 26.55 19.03 11.59
C GLY A 136 25.68 17.82 11.93
N ALA A 137 25.62 17.44 13.21
CA ALA A 137 24.92 16.24 13.67
C ALA A 137 23.42 16.20 13.34
N LEU A 138 22.74 17.35 13.36
CA LEU A 138 21.31 17.47 13.01
C LEU A 138 21.06 17.64 11.51
N THR A 139 22.11 17.77 10.71
CA THR A 139 21.99 18.07 9.27
C THR A 139 21.19 17.02 8.49
N PRO A 140 21.38 15.70 8.70
CA PRO A 140 20.56 14.68 8.04
C PRO A 140 19.08 14.79 8.39
N LEU A 141 18.77 15.02 9.68
CA LEU A 141 17.39 15.18 10.15
C LEU A 141 16.76 16.46 9.58
N GLY A 142 17.48 17.59 9.63
CA GLY A 142 17.05 18.86 9.05
C GLY A 142 16.76 18.77 7.56
N ALA A 143 17.64 18.09 6.80
CA ALA A 143 17.42 17.87 5.37
C ALA A 143 16.18 17.01 5.11
N GLY A 144 15.96 15.96 5.92
CA GLY A 144 14.75 15.16 5.88
C GLY A 144 13.48 15.98 6.14
N ILE A 145 13.48 16.84 7.16
CA ILE A 145 12.36 17.74 7.48
C ILE A 145 12.05 18.66 6.30
N VAL A 146 13.05 19.35 5.76
CA VAL A 146 12.85 20.30 4.65
C VAL A 146 12.28 19.59 3.42
N LEU A 147 12.81 18.41 3.08
CA LEU A 147 12.35 17.66 1.92
C LEU A 147 10.94 17.11 2.08
N VAL A 148 10.61 16.53 3.23
CA VAL A 148 9.23 16.08 3.50
C VAL A 148 8.24 17.23 3.38
N VAL A 149 8.56 18.40 3.94
CA VAL A 149 7.69 19.59 3.87
C VAL A 149 7.59 20.10 2.43
N ALA A 150 8.70 20.18 1.70
CA ALA A 150 8.72 20.62 0.31
C ALA A 150 7.91 19.68 -0.60
N ASP A 151 8.14 18.37 -0.50
CA ASP A 151 7.46 17.36 -1.30
C ASP A 151 5.95 17.33 -1.00
N ALA A 152 5.57 17.45 0.28
CA ALA A 152 4.17 17.55 0.67
C ALA A 152 3.50 18.83 0.17
N ALA A 153 4.19 19.98 0.22
CA ALA A 153 3.67 21.24 -0.30
C ALA A 153 3.49 21.19 -1.82
N ILE A 154 4.44 20.60 -2.56
CA ILE A 154 4.33 20.38 -4.00
C ILE A 154 3.17 19.42 -4.30
N ALA A 155 3.06 18.32 -3.56
CA ALA A 155 1.95 17.38 -3.71
C ALA A 155 0.60 18.04 -3.45
N GLY A 156 0.45 18.83 -2.38
CA GLY A 156 -0.77 19.58 -2.07
C GLY A 156 -1.13 20.61 -3.14
N ALA A 157 -0.14 21.34 -3.66
CA ALA A 157 -0.35 22.28 -4.76
C ALA A 157 -0.80 21.58 -6.04
N LEU A 158 -0.22 20.42 -6.38
CA LEU A 158 -0.61 19.64 -7.55
C LEU A 158 -1.97 18.94 -7.37
N ILE A 159 -2.32 18.53 -6.15
CA ILE A 159 -3.66 18.05 -5.81
C ILE A 159 -4.70 19.17 -6.05
N ALA A 160 -4.44 20.38 -5.55
CA ALA A 160 -5.31 21.52 -5.77
C ALA A 160 -5.43 21.87 -7.26
N ALA A 161 -4.30 21.90 -7.98
CA ALA A 161 -4.28 22.15 -9.42
C ALA A 161 -5.05 21.07 -10.19
N ALA A 162 -4.91 19.79 -9.84
CA ALA A 162 -5.63 18.69 -10.46
C ALA A 162 -7.15 18.85 -10.29
N MET A 163 -7.62 19.17 -9.07
CA MET A 163 -9.03 19.43 -8.82
C MET A 163 -9.56 20.63 -9.63
N ILE A 164 -8.78 21.71 -9.72
CA ILE A 164 -9.15 22.90 -10.53
C ILE A 164 -9.26 22.55 -12.01
N VAL A 165 -8.34 21.74 -12.54
CA VAL A 165 -8.35 21.30 -13.95
C VAL A 165 -9.57 20.43 -14.26
N VAL A 166 -10.09 19.70 -13.29
CA VAL A 166 -11.35 18.93 -13.37
C VAL A 166 -12.58 19.84 -13.23
N GLY A 167 -12.41 21.13 -12.95
CA GLY A 167 -13.51 22.10 -12.86
C GLY A 167 -14.07 22.31 -11.44
N LEU A 168 -13.41 21.78 -10.40
CA LEU A 168 -13.84 22.01 -9.02
C LEU A 168 -13.54 23.45 -8.56
N PRO A 169 -14.32 24.00 -7.60
CA PRO A 169 -14.08 25.35 -7.07
C PRO A 169 -12.67 25.51 -6.49
N GLY A 170 -11.92 26.50 -7.00
CA GLY A 170 -10.50 26.69 -6.66
C GLY A 170 -10.22 26.93 -5.17
N ALA A 171 -11.11 27.62 -4.46
CA ALA A 171 -10.99 27.79 -3.02
C ALA A 171 -11.06 26.45 -2.28
N GLY A 172 -12.01 25.58 -2.64
CA GLY A 172 -12.15 24.26 -2.02
C GLY A 172 -10.98 23.34 -2.37
N ALA A 173 -10.53 23.36 -3.62
CA ALA A 173 -9.34 22.64 -4.06
C ALA A 173 -8.09 23.05 -3.28
N ALA A 174 -7.90 24.36 -3.02
CA ALA A 174 -6.77 24.87 -2.23
C ALA A 174 -6.83 24.40 -0.76
N TRP A 175 -8.00 24.44 -0.13
CA TRP A 175 -8.19 23.93 1.24
C TRP A 175 -7.94 22.42 1.33
N TYR A 176 -8.44 21.66 0.35
CA TYR A 176 -8.22 20.22 0.29
C TYR A 176 -6.74 19.89 0.11
N GLY A 177 -6.06 20.55 -0.84
CA GLY A 177 -4.63 20.39 -1.08
C GLY A 177 -3.77 20.76 0.13
N ALA A 178 -4.12 21.83 0.85
CA ALA A 178 -3.47 22.20 2.11
C ALA A 178 -3.68 21.14 3.21
N GLY A 179 -4.88 20.58 3.30
CA GLY A 179 -5.20 19.47 4.21
C GLY A 179 -4.40 18.21 3.93
N ALA A 180 -4.35 17.80 2.65
CA ALA A 180 -3.56 16.66 2.20
C ALA A 180 -2.07 16.86 2.51
N ALA A 181 -1.51 18.04 2.18
CA ALA A 181 -0.13 18.38 2.50
C ALA A 181 0.14 18.33 4.02
N ALA A 182 -0.73 18.91 4.84
CA ALA A 182 -0.59 18.91 6.30
C ALA A 182 -0.62 17.48 6.88
N CYS A 183 -1.48 16.61 6.33
CA CYS A 183 -1.51 15.19 6.70
C CYS A 183 -0.20 14.48 6.34
N ILE A 184 0.31 14.65 5.11
CA ILE A 184 1.61 14.09 4.68
C ILE A 184 2.74 14.58 5.59
N ILE A 185 2.76 15.88 5.95
CA ILE A 185 3.77 16.49 6.83
C ILE A 185 3.71 15.89 8.23
N PHE A 186 2.53 15.77 8.83
CA PHE A 186 2.36 15.22 10.18
C PHE A 186 2.88 13.77 10.27
N PHE A 187 2.47 12.91 9.34
CA PHE A 187 2.92 11.52 9.32
C PHE A 187 4.35 11.36 8.82
N GLY A 188 4.86 12.30 8.03
CA GLY A 188 6.28 12.45 7.75
C GLY A 188 7.09 12.71 9.02
N ALA A 189 6.63 13.62 9.89
CA ALA A 189 7.26 13.83 11.20
C ALA A 189 7.18 12.60 12.11
N LEU A 190 6.08 11.84 12.05
CA LEU A 190 6.02 10.52 12.71
C LEU A 190 7.08 9.57 12.15
N GLY A 191 7.28 9.54 10.84
CA GLY A 191 8.34 8.76 10.20
C GLY A 191 9.74 9.19 10.62
N LEU A 192 9.99 10.51 10.76
CA LEU A 192 11.25 11.03 11.29
C LEU A 192 11.49 10.57 12.73
N LEU A 193 10.47 10.67 13.59
CA LEU A 193 10.52 10.19 14.96
C LEU A 193 10.81 8.68 15.03
N LEU A 194 10.07 7.88 14.27
CA LEU A 194 10.30 6.42 14.18
C LEU A 194 11.69 6.09 13.66
N GLY A 195 12.24 6.91 12.76
CA GLY A 195 13.62 6.79 12.30
C GLY A 195 14.67 7.00 13.40
N GLN A 196 14.35 7.77 14.45
CA GLN A 196 15.20 7.91 15.63
C GLN A 196 14.95 6.82 16.68
N LEU A 197 13.73 6.31 16.78
CA LEU A 197 13.36 5.30 17.76
C LEU A 197 13.82 3.90 17.34
N CYS A 198 13.72 3.54 16.06
CA CYS A 198 14.01 2.20 15.58
C CYS A 198 15.44 2.06 15.04
N GLN A 199 16.12 0.97 15.40
CA GLN A 199 17.48 0.72 14.90
C GLN A 199 17.53 0.27 13.42
N SER A 200 16.43 -0.28 12.89
CA SER A 200 16.33 -0.68 11.48
C SER A 200 15.20 0.07 10.77
N ALA A 201 15.42 0.43 9.51
CA ALA A 201 14.38 1.05 8.67
C ALA A 201 13.19 0.11 8.52
N ARG A 202 13.42 -1.20 8.44
CA ARG A 202 12.35 -2.20 8.40
C ARG A 202 11.43 -2.10 9.63
N THR A 203 11.99 -2.02 10.83
CA THR A 203 11.18 -1.87 12.06
C THR A 203 10.43 -0.54 12.04
N ALA A 204 11.07 0.55 11.61
CA ALA A 204 10.44 1.86 11.48
C ALA A 204 9.24 1.84 10.53
N TYR A 205 9.39 1.23 9.33
CA TYR A 205 8.29 1.12 8.36
C TYR A 205 7.13 0.29 8.91
N LEU A 206 7.41 -0.82 9.60
CA LEU A 206 6.36 -1.65 10.18
C LEU A 206 5.63 -0.94 11.33
N ALA A 207 6.37 -0.29 12.23
CA ALA A 207 5.79 0.50 13.31
C ALA A 207 4.94 1.66 12.77
N GLY A 208 5.43 2.35 11.74
CA GLY A 208 4.69 3.41 11.06
C GLY A 208 3.43 2.90 10.39
N ALA A 209 3.51 1.79 9.65
CA ALA A 209 2.33 1.17 9.04
C ALA A 209 1.30 0.78 10.10
N CYS A 210 1.72 0.17 11.22
CA CYS A 210 0.83 -0.14 12.34
C CYS A 210 0.18 1.12 12.94
N ALA A 211 0.94 2.21 13.12
CA ALA A 211 0.41 3.47 13.64
C ALA A 211 -0.63 4.10 12.70
N VAL A 212 -0.37 4.10 11.40
CA VAL A 212 -1.31 4.58 10.37
C VAL A 212 -2.58 3.72 10.35
N THR A 213 -2.44 2.40 10.30
CA THR A 213 -3.58 1.48 10.33
C THR A 213 -4.39 1.63 11.61
N ALA A 214 -3.75 1.76 12.78
CA ALA A 214 -4.44 1.99 14.03
C ALA A 214 -5.21 3.32 14.03
N ALA A 215 -4.59 4.41 13.56
CA ALA A 215 -5.26 5.70 13.43
C ALA A 215 -6.47 5.60 12.49
N PHE A 216 -6.35 4.86 11.39
CA PHE A 216 -7.44 4.66 10.43
C PHE A 216 -8.59 3.86 11.04
N LEU A 217 -8.27 2.74 11.70
CA LEU A 217 -9.29 1.89 12.33
C LEU A 217 -10.01 2.61 13.47
N VAL A 218 -9.27 3.34 14.31
CA VAL A 218 -9.88 4.15 15.37
C VAL A 218 -10.81 5.19 14.78
N ARG A 219 -10.40 5.90 13.72
CA ARG A 219 -11.29 6.83 13.00
C ARG A 219 -12.51 6.11 12.44
N ALA A 220 -12.33 5.00 11.73
CA ALA A 220 -13.40 4.25 11.10
C ALA A 220 -14.47 3.79 12.10
N VAL A 221 -14.04 3.35 13.29
CA VAL A 221 -14.95 2.99 14.39
C VAL A 221 -15.68 4.22 14.93
N LEU A 222 -14.97 5.32 15.20
CA LEU A 222 -15.59 6.55 15.72
C LEU A 222 -16.62 7.14 14.75
N ASP A 223 -16.28 7.22 13.47
CA ASP A 223 -17.17 7.74 12.43
C ASP A 223 -18.34 6.77 12.19
N GLY A 224 -18.11 5.45 12.26
CA GLY A 224 -19.17 4.44 12.14
C GLY A 224 -20.10 4.37 13.35
N MET A 225 -19.67 4.80 14.53
CA MET A 225 -20.52 4.91 15.73
C MET A 225 -21.19 6.28 15.85
N ASP A 226 -20.91 7.20 14.92
CA ASP A 226 -21.29 8.61 14.97
C ASP A 226 -20.90 9.31 16.29
N VAL A 227 -19.70 9.01 16.80
CA VAL A 227 -19.18 9.58 18.04
C VAL A 227 -18.29 10.79 17.73
N ASP A 228 -18.62 11.94 18.31
CA ASP A 228 -17.89 13.22 18.15
C ASP A 228 -16.56 13.27 18.94
N LEU A 229 -15.67 12.31 18.70
CA LEU A 229 -14.33 12.23 19.28
C LEU A 229 -13.23 12.35 18.22
N THR A 230 -13.42 13.28 17.28
CA THR A 230 -12.51 13.50 16.13
C THR A 230 -11.06 13.81 16.54
N TRP A 231 -10.83 14.28 17.77
CA TRP A 231 -9.48 14.55 18.30
C TRP A 231 -8.64 13.30 18.56
N ILE A 232 -9.25 12.12 18.73
CA ILE A 232 -8.52 10.89 19.06
C ILE A 232 -7.66 10.41 17.89
N SER A 233 -8.14 10.56 16.66
CA SER A 233 -7.42 10.11 15.47
C SER A 233 -6.98 11.31 14.61
N PRO A 234 -5.68 11.45 14.31
CA PRO A 234 -5.20 12.49 13.40
C PRO A 234 -5.73 12.31 11.98
N LEU A 235 -6.24 11.13 11.60
CA LEU A 235 -6.88 10.93 10.29
C LEU A 235 -8.31 11.47 10.24
N GLY A 236 -8.97 11.65 11.40
CA GLY A 236 -10.28 12.28 11.49
C GLY A 236 -10.25 13.79 11.23
N TRP A 237 -9.08 14.43 11.33
CA TRP A 237 -8.95 15.88 11.11
C TRP A 237 -9.09 16.27 9.64
N LEU A 238 -8.69 15.40 8.70
CA LEU A 238 -8.69 15.70 7.28
C LEU A 238 -10.12 15.96 6.74
N PRO A 239 -11.14 15.11 6.98
CA PRO A 239 -12.53 15.41 6.61
C PRO A 239 -13.06 16.69 7.27
N GLU A 240 -12.65 16.99 8.50
CA GLU A 240 -13.13 18.17 9.26
C GLU A 240 -12.71 19.51 8.68
N ILE A 241 -11.76 19.55 7.74
CA ILE A 241 -11.42 20.76 7.01
C ILE A 241 -12.64 21.29 6.25
N ARG A 242 -13.54 20.40 5.81
CA ARG A 242 -14.77 20.72 5.07
C ARG A 242 -14.44 21.59 3.85
N ALA A 243 -13.45 21.16 3.07
CA ALA A 243 -12.79 21.97 2.05
C ALA A 243 -13.79 22.62 1.07
N PHE A 244 -14.80 21.88 0.64
CA PHE A 244 -15.81 22.35 -0.30
C PHE A 244 -17.05 22.98 0.35
N GLY A 245 -17.14 22.96 1.68
CA GLY A 245 -18.23 23.63 2.40
C GLY A 245 -18.26 25.15 2.14
N ALA A 246 -19.43 25.75 2.38
CA ALA A 246 -19.64 27.18 2.23
C ALA A 246 -18.64 28.01 3.06
N ALA A 247 -18.39 29.26 2.64
CA ALA A 247 -17.52 30.17 3.38
C ALA A 247 -18.09 30.41 4.80
N GLY A 248 -17.45 29.83 5.82
CA GLY A 248 -17.92 29.80 7.22
C GLY A 248 -18.10 28.38 7.78
N GLN A 249 -18.29 27.39 6.92
CA GLN A 249 -18.31 25.97 7.31
C GLN A 249 -16.92 25.32 7.28
N ARG A 250 -15.97 25.92 6.55
CA ARG A 250 -14.56 25.50 6.50
C ARG A 250 -13.91 25.68 7.85
N ARG A 251 -13.19 24.67 8.32
CA ARG A 251 -12.52 24.70 9.63
C ARG A 251 -11.01 24.75 9.46
N ALA A 252 -10.37 25.75 10.06
CA ALA A 252 -8.91 25.90 10.02
C ALA A 252 -8.20 25.10 11.13
N TRP A 253 -8.92 24.74 12.20
CA TRP A 253 -8.34 24.03 13.35
C TRP A 253 -7.64 22.70 12.98
N PRO A 254 -8.08 21.90 11.98
CA PRO A 254 -7.36 20.70 11.58
C PRO A 254 -5.93 20.98 11.10
N LEU A 255 -5.73 22.07 10.34
CA LEU A 255 -4.42 22.50 9.88
C LEU A 255 -3.52 22.91 11.05
N ILE A 256 -4.11 23.60 12.04
CA ILE A 256 -3.42 23.99 13.27
C ILE A 256 -3.03 22.72 14.07
N ALA A 257 -3.92 21.74 14.17
CA ALA A 257 -3.65 20.47 14.86
C ALA A 257 -2.52 19.68 14.19
N TYR A 258 -2.55 19.55 12.85
CA TYR A 258 -1.44 18.94 12.10
C TYR A 258 -0.13 19.72 12.28
N GLY A 259 -0.17 21.05 12.23
CA GLY A 259 1.00 21.90 12.43
C GLY A 259 1.60 21.77 13.83
N ALA A 260 0.77 21.81 14.87
CA ALA A 260 1.18 21.64 16.26
C ALA A 260 1.77 20.24 16.50
N GLY A 261 1.11 19.20 15.97
CA GLY A 261 1.59 17.84 16.04
C GLY A 261 2.93 17.64 15.31
N PHE A 262 3.09 18.24 14.13
CA PHE A 262 4.35 18.26 13.39
C PHE A 262 5.48 18.88 14.21
N LEU A 263 5.26 20.07 14.79
CA LEU A 263 6.27 20.75 15.60
C LEU A 263 6.67 19.92 16.82
N LEU A 264 5.69 19.30 17.49
CA LEU A 264 5.94 18.41 18.63
C LEU A 264 6.79 17.20 18.22
N LEU A 265 6.40 16.49 17.17
CA LEU A 265 7.10 15.29 16.69
C LEU A 265 8.52 15.62 16.21
N VAL A 266 8.71 16.74 15.51
CA VAL A 266 10.04 17.21 15.09
C VAL A 266 10.91 17.60 16.29
N ALA A 267 10.35 18.28 17.30
CA ALA A 267 11.09 18.63 18.51
C ALA A 267 11.55 17.37 19.26
N VAL A 268 10.66 16.39 19.44
CA VAL A 268 11.01 15.09 20.06
C VAL A 268 12.04 14.35 19.21
N SER A 269 11.88 14.30 17.89
CA SER A 269 12.87 13.69 16.99
C SER A 269 14.24 14.38 17.07
N GLY A 270 14.28 15.71 17.15
CA GLY A 270 15.51 16.47 17.26
C GLY A 270 16.23 16.25 18.58
N THR A 271 15.48 16.23 19.69
CA THR A 271 16.05 15.92 21.02
C THR A 271 16.60 14.51 21.11
N LEU A 272 15.94 13.52 20.51
CA LEU A 272 16.46 12.15 20.42
C LEU A 272 17.72 12.08 19.56
N ALA A 273 17.73 12.74 18.40
CA ALA A 273 18.89 12.76 17.51
C ALA A 273 20.14 13.42 18.14
N LEU A 274 19.97 14.31 19.11
CA LEU A 274 21.09 14.92 19.85
C LEU A 274 21.62 14.04 20.99
N ARG A 275 20.81 13.11 21.50
CA ARG A 275 21.18 12.24 22.65
C ARG A 275 21.62 10.85 22.24
N ARG A 276 21.26 10.40 21.03
CA ARG A 276 21.51 9.06 20.51
C ARG A 276 22.78 9.02 19.67
N ASP A 277 23.56 7.95 19.82
CA ASP A 277 24.69 7.65 18.93
C ASP A 277 24.21 7.15 17.56
N LEU A 278 24.98 7.43 16.51
CA LEU A 278 24.68 6.93 15.16
C LEU A 278 24.63 5.40 15.14
N GLY A 279 23.67 4.86 14.41
CA GLY A 279 23.43 3.42 14.32
C GLY A 279 22.64 2.82 15.48
N ASP A 280 22.50 3.52 16.62
CA ASP A 280 21.72 3.04 17.76
C ASP A 280 20.20 3.22 17.58
N GLY A 281 19.37 2.67 18.44
CA GLY A 281 17.92 2.91 18.44
C GLY A 281 17.28 2.37 19.71
N LEU A 282 16.37 3.15 20.30
CA LEU A 282 15.66 2.73 21.53
C LEU A 282 14.91 1.40 21.36
N LEU A 283 14.42 1.15 20.16
CA LEU A 283 13.82 -0.12 19.73
C LEU A 283 14.86 -0.94 18.95
N ALA A 284 15.70 -1.63 19.70
CA ALA A 284 16.65 -2.60 19.16
C ALA A 284 15.93 -3.84 18.60
N PRO A 285 16.44 -4.47 17.52
CA PRO A 285 15.96 -5.76 17.05
C PRO A 285 16.09 -6.78 18.18
N ARG A 286 14.98 -7.42 18.56
CA ARG A 286 15.02 -8.49 19.56
C ARG A 286 15.99 -9.58 19.09
N PRO A 287 16.96 -10.02 19.93
CA PRO A 287 17.69 -11.23 19.63
C PRO A 287 16.65 -12.33 19.44
N GLY A 288 16.69 -13.00 18.29
CA GLY A 288 15.71 -14.04 17.98
C GLY A 288 15.69 -15.13 19.07
N PRO A 289 14.70 -16.03 19.06
CA PRO A 289 14.63 -17.12 20.03
C PRO A 289 15.96 -17.86 20.12
N ALA A 290 16.43 -18.12 21.35
CA ALA A 290 17.71 -18.80 21.60
C ALA A 290 17.81 -20.19 20.95
N ARG A 291 16.66 -20.81 20.67
CA ARG A 291 16.56 -22.06 19.90
C ARG A 291 15.60 -21.86 18.74
N ALA A 292 16.05 -22.23 17.54
CA ALA A 292 15.18 -22.28 16.37
C ALA A 292 14.11 -23.38 16.55
N HIS A 293 12.88 -23.09 16.16
CA HIS A 293 11.82 -24.10 16.12
C HIS A 293 12.21 -25.24 15.15
N ARG A 294 11.89 -26.50 15.49
CA ARG A 294 12.25 -27.68 14.66
C ARG A 294 11.81 -27.55 13.20
N GLY A 295 10.68 -26.89 12.96
CA GLY A 295 10.20 -26.61 11.59
C GLY A 295 11.17 -25.79 10.73
N LEU A 296 11.99 -24.91 11.33
CA LEU A 296 13.00 -24.12 10.59
C LEU A 296 14.19 -24.97 10.12
N ALA A 297 14.34 -26.20 10.62
CA ALA A 297 15.29 -27.17 10.07
C ALA A 297 14.80 -27.78 8.74
N THR A 298 13.58 -27.46 8.29
CA THR A 298 13.03 -27.94 7.03
C THR A 298 12.94 -26.82 5.99
N GLY A 299 13.07 -27.17 4.71
CA GLY A 299 12.90 -26.21 3.61
C GLY A 299 11.52 -25.54 3.60
N ILE A 300 10.46 -26.28 3.96
CA ILE A 300 9.09 -25.75 4.05
C ILE A 300 8.99 -24.73 5.19
N GLY A 301 9.55 -25.01 6.37
CA GLY A 301 9.50 -24.06 7.49
C GLY A 301 10.32 -22.79 7.22
N LEU A 302 11.47 -22.91 6.55
CA LEU A 302 12.27 -21.75 6.13
C LEU A 302 11.50 -20.90 5.11
N THR A 303 10.97 -21.52 4.06
CA THR A 303 10.21 -20.83 2.99
C THR A 303 8.95 -20.17 3.55
N TRP A 304 8.21 -20.84 4.45
CA TRP A 304 7.08 -20.24 5.15
C TRP A 304 7.50 -19.04 6.00
N ARG A 305 8.58 -19.13 6.77
CA ARG A 305 9.09 -17.98 7.56
C ARG A 305 9.42 -16.79 6.66
N GLN A 306 9.91 -17.04 5.45
CA GLN A 306 10.20 -16.00 4.48
C GLN A 306 8.95 -15.47 3.81
N CYS A 307 7.96 -16.30 3.47
CA CYS A 307 6.76 -15.86 2.78
C CYS A 307 5.70 -15.27 3.72
N ARG A 308 5.66 -15.65 5.01
CA ARG A 308 4.55 -15.34 5.93
C ARG A 308 4.17 -13.88 6.00
N SER A 309 5.13 -12.94 5.96
CA SER A 309 4.76 -11.52 6.03
C SER A 309 4.13 -11.01 4.73
N ALA A 310 4.45 -11.61 3.58
CA ALA A 310 3.70 -11.32 2.35
C ALA A 310 2.27 -11.85 2.47
N VAL A 311 2.10 -13.08 2.99
CA VAL A 311 0.78 -13.67 3.29
C VAL A 311 -0.01 -12.80 4.25
N THR A 312 0.61 -12.31 5.33
CA THR A 312 -0.07 -11.44 6.29
C THR A 312 -0.48 -10.12 5.66
N VAL A 313 0.40 -9.44 4.93
CA VAL A 313 0.09 -8.13 4.34
C VAL A 313 -1.00 -8.24 3.28
N TRP A 314 -0.84 -9.14 2.31
CA TRP A 314 -1.83 -9.33 1.24
C TRP A 314 -3.10 -10.01 1.73
N GLY A 315 -2.98 -10.92 2.70
CA GLY A 315 -4.12 -11.56 3.35
C GLY A 315 -4.97 -10.55 4.10
N VAL A 316 -4.36 -9.66 4.89
CA VAL A 316 -5.09 -8.57 5.55
C VAL A 316 -5.74 -7.67 4.51
N LEU A 317 -5.04 -7.26 3.45
CA LEU A 317 -5.63 -6.44 2.38
C LEU A 317 -6.86 -7.13 1.74
N ALA A 318 -6.71 -8.38 1.31
CA ALA A 318 -7.77 -9.14 0.65
C ALA A 318 -8.97 -9.38 1.58
N VAL A 319 -8.72 -9.77 2.83
CA VAL A 319 -9.76 -10.04 3.83
C VAL A 319 -10.47 -8.76 4.24
N SER A 320 -9.74 -7.66 4.47
CA SER A 320 -10.34 -6.37 4.81
C SER A 320 -11.20 -5.83 3.65
N TRP A 321 -10.73 -5.96 2.41
CA TRP A 321 -11.50 -5.56 1.23
C TRP A 321 -12.75 -6.43 1.04
N ALA A 322 -12.60 -7.76 1.12
CA ALA A 322 -13.72 -8.70 1.04
C ALA A 322 -14.77 -8.44 2.14
N LEU A 323 -14.32 -8.17 3.36
CA LEU A 323 -15.19 -7.80 4.48
C LEU A 323 -15.93 -6.49 4.21
N ALA A 324 -15.22 -5.47 3.74
CA ALA A 324 -15.82 -4.18 3.38
C ALA A 324 -16.95 -4.37 2.35
N MET A 325 -16.65 -5.05 1.24
CA MET A 325 -17.61 -5.31 0.17
C MET A 325 -18.82 -6.11 0.66
N GLY A 326 -18.61 -7.13 1.50
CA GLY A 326 -19.71 -7.91 2.05
C GLY A 326 -20.56 -7.12 3.05
N LEU A 327 -19.97 -6.24 3.85
CA LEU A 327 -20.71 -5.34 4.76
C LEU A 327 -21.53 -4.29 4.01
N MET A 328 -21.07 -3.84 2.85
CA MET A 328 -21.78 -2.88 1.97
C MET A 328 -22.89 -3.53 1.13
N SER A 329 -23.11 -4.84 1.27
CA SER A 329 -24.01 -5.59 0.40
C SER A 329 -25.45 -5.11 0.41
N LYS A 330 -25.96 -4.72 1.58
CA LYS A 330 -27.34 -4.24 1.69
C LYS A 330 -27.53 -2.91 0.97
N GLU A 331 -26.61 -1.99 1.18
CA GLU A 331 -26.63 -0.62 0.64
C GLU A 331 -26.55 -0.64 -0.89
N VAL A 332 -25.68 -1.47 -1.46
CA VAL A 332 -25.59 -1.64 -2.91
C VAL A 332 -26.85 -2.28 -3.48
N THR A 333 -27.46 -3.23 -2.75
CA THR A 333 -28.72 -3.85 -3.19
C THR A 333 -29.85 -2.81 -3.20
N GLU A 334 -29.97 -1.99 -2.16
CA GLU A 334 -30.96 -0.90 -2.08
C GLU A 334 -30.74 0.15 -3.19
N LEU A 335 -29.48 0.52 -3.46
CA LEU A 335 -29.14 1.45 -4.55
C LEU A 335 -29.51 0.90 -5.92
N VAL A 336 -29.29 -0.40 -6.12
CA VAL A 336 -29.64 -1.13 -7.32
C VAL A 336 -31.16 -1.24 -7.49
N ASP A 337 -31.89 -1.53 -6.42
CA ASP A 337 -33.36 -1.63 -6.46
C ASP A 337 -33.99 -0.28 -6.83
N ALA A 338 -33.34 0.83 -6.44
CA ALA A 338 -33.72 2.17 -6.85
C ALA A 338 -33.39 2.47 -8.34
N ASN A 339 -32.37 1.84 -8.92
CA ASN A 339 -32.00 1.99 -10.33
C ASN A 339 -31.56 0.66 -10.99
N PRO A 340 -32.52 -0.22 -11.35
CA PRO A 340 -32.22 -1.55 -11.87
C PRO A 340 -31.61 -1.55 -13.28
N ALA A 341 -31.51 -0.39 -13.95
CA ALA A 341 -30.83 -0.27 -15.24
C ALA A 341 -29.32 -0.50 -15.13
N ILE A 342 -28.71 -0.19 -13.98
CA ILE A 342 -27.27 -0.35 -13.73
C ILE A 342 -26.87 -1.82 -13.87
N LEU A 343 -27.59 -2.72 -13.20
CA LEU A 343 -27.30 -4.16 -13.29
C LEU A 343 -27.54 -4.73 -14.68
N ARG A 344 -28.64 -4.34 -15.33
CA ARG A 344 -28.98 -4.81 -16.68
C ARG A 344 -27.91 -4.43 -17.71
N SER A 345 -27.29 -3.27 -17.55
CA SER A 345 -26.17 -2.85 -18.42
C SER A 345 -24.90 -3.68 -18.22
N MET A 346 -24.77 -4.36 -17.08
CA MET A 346 -23.61 -5.20 -16.72
C MET A 346 -23.91 -6.71 -16.81
N GLY A 347 -25.11 -7.10 -17.28
CA GLY A 347 -25.54 -8.50 -17.35
C GLY A 347 -25.80 -9.15 -15.98
N LEU A 348 -25.93 -8.36 -14.92
CA LEU A 348 -26.11 -8.84 -13.57
C LEU A 348 -27.60 -8.88 -13.19
N GLU A 349 -27.98 -9.85 -12.35
CA GLU A 349 -29.35 -9.95 -11.83
C GLU A 349 -29.48 -9.41 -10.39
N ARG A 350 -28.39 -9.43 -9.61
CA ARG A 350 -28.40 -9.06 -8.18
C ARG A 350 -27.30 -8.06 -7.86
N GLY A 351 -27.61 -7.09 -6.98
CA GLY A 351 -26.61 -6.12 -6.49
C GLY A 351 -25.45 -6.79 -5.76
N THR A 352 -25.72 -7.93 -5.11
CA THR A 352 -24.69 -8.76 -4.45
C THR A 352 -23.64 -9.29 -5.42
N ASP A 353 -24.02 -9.55 -6.67
CA ASP A 353 -23.14 -10.17 -7.66
C ASP A 353 -22.13 -9.16 -8.21
N LEU A 354 -22.52 -7.88 -8.32
CA LEU A 354 -21.60 -6.77 -8.61
C LEU A 354 -20.49 -6.67 -7.57
N LEU A 355 -20.86 -6.72 -6.29
CA LEU A 355 -19.91 -6.69 -5.18
C LEU A 355 -19.02 -7.92 -5.16
N VAL A 356 -19.57 -9.10 -5.45
CA VAL A 356 -18.78 -10.33 -5.53
C VAL A 356 -17.74 -10.24 -6.66
N MET A 357 -18.14 -9.75 -7.83
CA MET A 357 -17.24 -9.53 -8.95
C MET A 357 -16.08 -8.58 -8.58
N MET A 358 -16.39 -7.41 -8.01
CA MET A 358 -15.38 -6.42 -7.61
C MET A 358 -14.46 -6.95 -6.50
N ALA A 359 -15.03 -7.60 -5.47
CA ALA A 359 -14.27 -8.18 -4.38
C ALA A 359 -13.33 -9.30 -4.85
N ALA A 360 -13.78 -10.12 -5.80
CA ALA A 360 -13.04 -11.25 -6.30
C ALA A 360 -11.81 -10.84 -7.13
N VAL A 361 -11.89 -9.79 -7.96
CA VAL A 361 -10.74 -9.28 -8.72
C VAL A 361 -9.63 -8.79 -7.80
N VAL A 362 -9.98 -8.02 -6.76
CA VAL A 362 -9.00 -7.53 -5.77
C VAL A 362 -8.41 -8.68 -4.95
N SER A 363 -9.25 -9.62 -4.52
CA SER A 363 -8.83 -10.80 -3.76
C SER A 363 -7.88 -11.69 -4.58
N ALA A 364 -8.18 -11.90 -5.86
CA ALA A 364 -7.33 -12.64 -6.79
C ALA A 364 -5.98 -11.96 -7.01
N SER A 365 -6.00 -10.64 -7.20
CA SER A 365 -4.78 -9.85 -7.40
C SER A 365 -3.90 -9.86 -6.15
N ALA A 366 -4.49 -9.70 -4.96
CA ALA A 366 -3.79 -9.78 -3.68
C ALA A 366 -3.23 -11.19 -3.43
N ALA A 367 -3.99 -12.24 -3.73
CA ALA A 367 -3.52 -13.62 -3.66
C ALA A 367 -2.32 -13.86 -4.60
N ALA A 368 -2.39 -13.43 -5.86
CA ALA A 368 -1.28 -13.55 -6.81
C ALA A 368 -0.03 -12.75 -6.38
N ALA A 369 -0.24 -11.58 -5.75
CA ALA A 369 0.83 -10.75 -5.21
C ALA A 369 1.66 -11.46 -4.11
N VAL A 370 1.08 -12.43 -3.40
CA VAL A 370 1.84 -13.31 -2.49
C VAL A 370 2.88 -14.13 -3.25
N GLY A 371 2.51 -14.71 -4.39
CA GLY A 371 3.42 -15.45 -5.27
C GLY A 371 4.53 -14.57 -5.85
N VAL A 372 4.21 -13.36 -6.32
CA VAL A 372 5.21 -12.39 -6.79
C VAL A 372 6.18 -12.00 -5.68
N GLN A 373 5.66 -11.72 -4.48
CA GLN A 373 6.50 -11.39 -3.33
C GLN A 373 7.38 -12.56 -2.88
N ALA A 374 6.91 -13.80 -2.97
CA ALA A 374 7.76 -14.96 -2.74
C ALA A 374 8.95 -14.99 -3.70
N GLY A 375 8.74 -14.63 -4.97
CA GLY A 375 9.81 -14.51 -5.96
C GLY A 375 10.83 -13.41 -5.68
N THR A 376 10.36 -12.20 -5.35
CA THR A 376 11.27 -11.08 -4.99
C THR A 376 12.07 -11.35 -3.70
N ARG A 377 11.48 -12.07 -2.73
CA ARG A 377 12.20 -12.52 -1.53
C ARG A 377 13.29 -13.53 -1.87
N LEU A 378 12.99 -14.49 -2.73
CA LEU A 378 13.98 -15.47 -3.19
C LEU A 378 15.15 -14.80 -3.91
N ALA A 379 14.85 -13.82 -4.78
CA ALA A 379 15.87 -13.00 -5.42
C ALA A 379 16.71 -12.20 -4.41
N GLY A 380 16.10 -11.70 -3.35
CA GLY A 380 16.80 -11.05 -2.23
C GLY A 380 17.78 -12.02 -1.55
N GLU A 381 17.32 -13.22 -1.20
CA GLU A 381 18.17 -14.26 -0.61
C GLU A 381 19.35 -14.64 -1.51
N GLU A 382 19.11 -14.78 -2.81
CA GLU A 382 20.17 -15.02 -3.79
C GLU A 382 21.16 -13.87 -3.89
N SER A 383 20.67 -12.63 -4.04
CA SER A 383 21.53 -11.45 -4.16
C SER A 383 22.41 -11.20 -2.94
N SER A 384 21.96 -11.67 -1.77
CA SER A 384 22.69 -11.55 -0.50
C SER A 384 23.68 -12.68 -0.23
N GLY A 385 23.81 -13.67 -1.13
CA GLY A 385 24.66 -14.85 -0.95
C GLY A 385 24.12 -15.92 0.00
N ARG A 386 23.02 -15.63 0.74
CA ARG A 386 22.42 -16.58 1.69
C ARG A 386 21.88 -17.83 1.01
N LEU A 387 21.32 -17.69 -0.20
CA LEU A 387 20.83 -18.84 -0.96
C LEU A 387 21.99 -19.79 -1.36
N GLY A 388 23.14 -19.24 -1.76
CA GLY A 388 24.33 -20.02 -2.09
C GLY A 388 24.86 -20.80 -0.88
N ALA A 389 24.92 -20.17 0.30
CA ALA A 389 25.32 -20.82 1.54
C ALA A 389 24.40 -21.99 1.95
N VAL A 390 23.10 -21.91 1.64
CA VAL A 390 22.17 -23.03 1.87
C VAL A 390 22.40 -24.15 0.85
N LEU A 391 22.65 -23.80 -0.41
CA LEU A 391 22.86 -24.75 -1.50
C LEU A 391 24.24 -25.42 -1.50
N SER A 392 25.21 -24.91 -0.73
CA SER A 392 26.47 -25.60 -0.45
C SER A 392 26.32 -26.73 0.59
N THR A 393 25.16 -26.87 1.22
CA THR A 393 24.84 -28.01 2.09
C THR A 393 24.35 -29.22 1.30
N ARG A 394 23.99 -30.32 1.97
CA ARG A 394 23.42 -31.53 1.31
C ARG A 394 21.97 -31.36 0.81
N LEU A 395 21.43 -30.14 0.82
CA LEU A 395 20.06 -29.88 0.37
C LEU A 395 20.00 -29.81 -1.17
N PRO A 396 19.28 -30.73 -1.84
CA PRO A 396 19.21 -30.70 -3.30
C PRO A 396 18.42 -29.49 -3.79
N ARG A 397 18.87 -28.92 -4.92
CA ARG A 397 18.27 -27.74 -5.56
C ARG A 397 16.79 -27.93 -5.86
N GLU A 398 16.38 -29.11 -6.34
CA GLU A 398 14.96 -29.35 -6.67
C GLU A 398 14.07 -29.34 -5.44
N ARG A 399 14.56 -29.88 -4.30
CA ARG A 399 13.80 -29.92 -3.05
C ARG A 399 13.61 -28.53 -2.46
N LEU A 400 14.65 -27.69 -2.52
CA LEU A 400 14.54 -26.29 -2.08
C LEU A 400 13.54 -25.53 -2.96
N TRP A 401 13.68 -25.66 -4.28
CA TRP A 401 12.82 -24.98 -5.25
C TRP A 401 11.36 -25.42 -5.14
N GLY A 402 11.13 -26.74 -5.05
CA GLY A 402 9.82 -27.34 -4.85
C GLY A 402 9.18 -26.90 -3.54
N ALA A 403 9.91 -26.91 -2.42
CA ALA A 403 9.40 -26.41 -1.14
C ALA A 403 9.04 -24.92 -1.19
N TRP A 404 9.82 -24.09 -1.88
CA TRP A 404 9.55 -22.65 -2.00
C TRP A 404 8.26 -22.37 -2.76
N TRP A 405 8.14 -22.94 -3.96
CA TRP A 405 7.01 -22.63 -4.82
C TRP A 405 5.73 -23.37 -4.43
N THR A 406 5.81 -24.56 -3.83
CA THR A 406 4.63 -25.17 -3.21
C THR A 406 4.12 -24.31 -2.06
N THR A 407 5.00 -23.83 -1.18
CA THR A 407 4.60 -22.94 -0.08
C THR A 407 3.99 -21.63 -0.60
N ALA A 408 4.55 -21.04 -1.66
CA ALA A 408 4.01 -19.82 -2.28
C ALA A 408 2.62 -20.05 -2.92
N VAL A 409 2.43 -21.17 -3.63
CA VAL A 409 1.14 -21.54 -4.22
C VAL A 409 0.08 -21.77 -3.14
N PHE A 410 0.39 -22.59 -2.13
CA PHE A 410 -0.53 -22.83 -1.01
C PHE A 410 -0.87 -21.55 -0.26
N ALA A 411 0.11 -20.68 -0.03
CA ALA A 411 -0.11 -19.40 0.64
C ALA A 411 -1.01 -18.46 -0.18
N SER A 412 -0.82 -18.40 -1.49
CA SER A 412 -1.64 -17.58 -2.39
C SER A 412 -3.08 -18.10 -2.43
N LEU A 413 -3.26 -19.42 -2.56
CA LEU A 413 -4.57 -20.07 -2.51
C LEU A 413 -5.27 -19.91 -1.15
N ALA A 414 -4.52 -19.96 -0.05
CA ALA A 414 -5.07 -19.73 1.29
C ALA A 414 -5.61 -18.30 1.43
N VAL A 415 -4.88 -17.30 0.92
CA VAL A 415 -5.36 -15.90 0.90
C VAL A 415 -6.65 -15.78 0.09
N MET A 416 -6.69 -16.36 -1.12
CA MET A 416 -7.93 -16.39 -1.93
C MET A 416 -9.08 -17.03 -1.15
N ALA A 417 -8.89 -18.25 -0.66
CA ALA A 417 -9.95 -19.00 0.03
C ALA A 417 -10.49 -18.26 1.26
N ILE A 418 -9.60 -17.69 2.09
CA ILE A 418 -10.01 -16.93 3.27
C ILE A 418 -10.76 -15.67 2.85
N SER A 419 -10.28 -14.92 1.86
CA SER A 419 -10.98 -13.70 1.39
C SER A 419 -12.36 -14.00 0.77
N SER A 420 -12.50 -15.04 -0.05
CA SER A 420 -13.78 -15.47 -0.61
C SER A 420 -14.75 -15.94 0.47
N LEU A 421 -14.24 -16.64 1.50
CA LEU A 421 -15.04 -17.04 2.64
C LEU A 421 -15.49 -15.81 3.45
N THR A 422 -14.59 -14.86 3.72
CA THR A 422 -14.92 -13.62 4.44
C THR A 422 -15.99 -12.83 3.71
N LEU A 423 -15.86 -12.68 2.38
CA LEU A 423 -16.87 -12.05 1.54
C LEU A 423 -18.21 -12.77 1.73
N GLY A 424 -18.27 -14.06 1.40
CA GLY A 424 -19.52 -14.81 1.45
C GLY A 424 -20.20 -14.83 2.83
N VAL A 425 -19.43 -14.93 3.91
CA VAL A 425 -19.95 -14.89 5.29
C VAL A 425 -20.48 -13.50 5.62
N SER A 426 -19.72 -12.44 5.34
CA SER A 426 -20.16 -11.06 5.64
C SER A 426 -21.38 -10.65 4.82
N THR A 427 -21.41 -10.98 3.52
CA THR A 427 -22.60 -10.78 2.67
C THR A 427 -23.80 -11.54 3.23
N TRP A 428 -23.63 -12.82 3.62
CA TRP A 428 -24.72 -13.62 4.19
C TRP A 428 -25.24 -13.03 5.51
N CYS A 429 -24.35 -12.61 6.41
CA CYS A 429 -24.73 -11.99 7.68
C CYS A 429 -25.54 -10.70 7.51
N VAL A 430 -25.21 -9.89 6.48
CA VAL A 430 -25.84 -8.58 6.26
C VAL A 430 -27.12 -8.66 5.42
N SER A 431 -27.10 -9.44 4.32
CA SER A 431 -28.22 -9.58 3.39
C SER A 431 -29.22 -10.67 3.76
N GLY A 432 -28.85 -11.61 4.64
CA GLY A 432 -29.62 -12.82 4.94
C GLY A 432 -29.58 -13.88 3.83
N GLN A 433 -28.96 -13.61 2.68
CA GLN A 433 -28.97 -14.50 1.52
C GLN A 433 -27.86 -15.56 1.58
N ARG A 434 -28.21 -16.79 1.97
CA ARG A 434 -27.24 -17.91 2.01
C ARG A 434 -26.63 -18.24 0.65
N ALA A 435 -27.31 -17.91 -0.44
CA ALA A 435 -26.81 -18.09 -1.81
C ALA A 435 -25.52 -17.28 -2.06
N ALA A 436 -25.37 -16.11 -1.44
CA ALA A 436 -24.19 -15.25 -1.61
C ALA A 436 -22.89 -15.93 -1.13
N LEU A 437 -22.96 -16.71 -0.04
CA LEU A 437 -21.82 -17.50 0.44
C LEU A 437 -21.37 -18.53 -0.61
N ARG A 438 -22.32 -19.23 -1.23
CA ARG A 438 -22.00 -20.21 -2.27
C ARG A 438 -21.38 -19.52 -3.48
N THR A 439 -21.97 -18.42 -3.94
CA THR A 439 -21.47 -17.64 -5.08
C THR A 439 -20.05 -17.13 -4.83
N ALA A 440 -19.77 -16.55 -3.66
CA ALA A 440 -18.43 -16.05 -3.33
C ALA A 440 -17.38 -17.19 -3.33
N LEU A 441 -17.73 -18.36 -2.82
CA LEU A 441 -16.83 -19.53 -2.83
C LEU A 441 -16.62 -20.10 -4.24
N THR A 442 -17.68 -20.19 -5.07
CA THR A 442 -17.55 -20.68 -6.45
C THR A 442 -16.70 -19.75 -7.31
N VAL A 443 -16.87 -18.43 -7.14
CA VAL A 443 -16.03 -17.41 -7.80
C VAL A 443 -14.58 -17.52 -7.33
N GLY A 444 -14.35 -17.69 -6.02
CA GLY A 444 -13.01 -17.91 -5.46
C GLY A 444 -12.31 -19.14 -6.04
N VAL A 445 -13.04 -20.24 -6.24
CA VAL A 445 -12.54 -21.46 -6.90
C VAL A 445 -12.23 -21.19 -8.38
N GLY A 446 -13.10 -20.46 -9.09
CA GLY A 446 -12.88 -20.09 -10.49
C GLY A 446 -11.56 -19.32 -10.70
N TYR A 447 -11.25 -18.37 -9.82
CA TYR A 447 -10.01 -17.60 -9.89
C TYR A 447 -8.78 -18.25 -9.24
N ALA A 448 -8.92 -19.43 -8.64
CA ALA A 448 -7.78 -20.16 -8.08
C ALA A 448 -6.71 -20.49 -9.14
N THR A 449 -7.13 -20.98 -10.30
CA THR A 449 -6.20 -21.38 -11.37
C THR A 449 -5.40 -20.19 -11.95
N PRO A 450 -6.02 -19.05 -12.30
CA PRO A 450 -5.29 -17.83 -12.64
C PRO A 450 -4.23 -17.42 -11.62
N VAL A 451 -4.53 -17.50 -10.32
CA VAL A 451 -3.58 -17.16 -9.26
C VAL A 451 -2.39 -18.13 -9.22
N VAL A 452 -2.64 -19.43 -9.42
CA VAL A 452 -1.58 -20.43 -9.55
C VAL A 452 -0.71 -20.13 -10.76
N LEU A 453 -1.31 -19.77 -11.90
CA LEU A 453 -0.56 -19.41 -13.11
C LEU A 453 0.36 -18.22 -12.88
N MET A 454 -0.12 -17.14 -12.28
CA MET A 454 0.72 -15.97 -12.00
C MET A 454 1.89 -16.31 -11.06
N THR A 455 1.63 -17.17 -10.08
CA THR A 455 2.68 -17.70 -9.19
C THR A 455 3.70 -18.56 -9.96
N ALA A 456 3.23 -19.39 -10.90
CA ALA A 456 4.07 -20.21 -11.77
C ALA A 456 4.92 -19.37 -12.75
N VAL A 457 4.36 -18.29 -13.29
CA VAL A 457 5.11 -17.30 -14.09
C VAL A 457 6.23 -16.69 -13.26
N CYS A 458 5.95 -16.31 -12.01
CA CYS A 458 6.98 -15.81 -11.10
C CYS A 458 8.07 -16.85 -10.82
N ALA A 459 7.70 -18.12 -10.68
CA ALA A 459 8.66 -19.21 -10.56
C ALA A 459 9.58 -19.30 -11.78
N ALA A 460 9.03 -19.28 -12.99
CA ALA A 460 9.80 -19.28 -14.22
C ALA A 460 10.74 -18.07 -14.31
N LEU A 461 10.27 -16.86 -14.01
CA LEU A 461 11.08 -15.64 -14.00
C LEU A 461 12.21 -15.72 -12.96
N CYS A 462 11.93 -16.20 -11.75
CA CYS A 462 12.93 -16.43 -10.71
C CYS A 462 13.97 -17.45 -11.14
N ALA A 463 13.57 -18.49 -11.89
CA ALA A 463 14.51 -19.49 -12.42
C ALA A 463 15.46 -18.90 -13.47
N LEU A 464 15.07 -17.83 -14.18
CA LEU A 464 15.95 -17.12 -15.13
C LEU A 464 16.94 -16.16 -14.44
N GLY A 465 16.62 -15.65 -13.26
CA GLY A 465 17.53 -14.83 -12.46
C GLY A 465 16.84 -13.77 -11.59
N PRO A 466 17.54 -13.23 -10.58
CA PRO A 466 16.94 -12.27 -9.64
C PRO A 466 16.45 -10.98 -10.30
N ARG A 467 17.07 -10.58 -11.44
CA ARG A 467 16.71 -9.38 -12.19
C ARG A 467 15.31 -9.40 -12.83
N TRP A 468 14.78 -10.59 -13.11
CA TRP A 468 13.51 -10.74 -13.82
C TRP A 468 12.30 -10.79 -12.89
N THR A 469 12.54 -10.96 -11.58
CA THR A 469 11.48 -11.19 -10.59
C THR A 469 10.48 -10.05 -10.46
N ALA A 470 10.92 -8.80 -10.72
CA ALA A 470 10.04 -7.64 -10.73
C ALA A 470 8.97 -7.69 -11.84
N LEU A 471 9.24 -8.38 -12.97
CA LEU A 471 8.26 -8.53 -14.05
C LEU A 471 7.04 -9.36 -13.65
N GLY A 472 7.11 -10.11 -12.55
CA GLY A 472 5.96 -10.84 -12.00
C GLY A 472 4.80 -9.94 -11.59
N TRP A 473 5.04 -8.64 -11.37
CA TRP A 473 3.97 -7.66 -11.10
C TRP A 473 3.15 -7.28 -12.34
N LEU A 474 3.69 -7.47 -13.55
CA LEU A 474 2.99 -7.13 -14.79
C LEU A 474 1.65 -7.87 -14.94
N PRO A 475 1.57 -9.22 -14.83
CA PRO A 475 0.28 -9.91 -14.94
C PRO A 475 -0.70 -9.50 -13.84
N VAL A 476 -0.23 -9.27 -12.61
CA VAL A 476 -1.08 -8.81 -11.49
C VAL A 476 -1.67 -7.43 -11.78
N GLY A 477 -0.84 -6.47 -12.18
CA GLY A 477 -1.27 -5.12 -12.53
C GLY A 477 -2.18 -5.10 -13.77
N TRP A 478 -1.90 -5.95 -14.76
CA TRP A 478 -2.74 -6.08 -15.95
C TRP A 478 -4.12 -6.66 -15.62
N CYS A 479 -4.19 -7.70 -14.80
CA CYS A 479 -5.47 -8.25 -14.34
C CYS A 479 -6.32 -7.23 -13.58
N PHE A 480 -5.68 -6.45 -12.71
CA PHE A 480 -6.35 -5.35 -12.02
C PHE A 480 -6.87 -4.29 -13.00
N THR A 481 -6.04 -3.92 -13.98
CA THR A 481 -6.39 -2.94 -15.02
C THR A 481 -7.56 -3.42 -15.87
N VAL A 482 -7.53 -4.66 -16.36
CA VAL A 482 -8.62 -5.24 -17.15
C VAL A 482 -9.90 -5.35 -16.31
N GLY A 483 -9.79 -5.80 -15.05
CA GLY A 483 -10.94 -6.00 -14.17
C GLY A 483 -11.67 -4.70 -13.78
N PHE A 484 -10.97 -3.58 -13.62
CA PHE A 484 -11.58 -2.30 -13.21
C PHE A 484 -11.71 -1.29 -14.35
N LEU A 485 -10.73 -1.24 -15.26
CA LEU A 485 -10.63 -0.22 -16.30
C LEU A 485 -10.83 -0.79 -17.72
N GLY A 486 -10.94 -2.11 -17.90
CA GLY A 486 -10.98 -2.71 -19.24
C GLY A 486 -12.12 -2.18 -20.10
N GLU A 487 -13.30 -2.02 -19.50
CA GLU A 487 -14.47 -1.46 -20.17
C GLU A 487 -14.38 0.07 -20.30
N ALA A 488 -13.98 0.75 -19.22
CA ALA A 488 -13.83 2.22 -19.21
C ALA A 488 -12.81 2.72 -20.24
N LEU A 489 -11.71 2.00 -20.43
CA LEU A 489 -10.67 2.29 -21.42
C LEU A 489 -11.01 1.74 -22.82
N ARG A 490 -12.15 1.04 -22.97
CA ARG A 490 -12.56 0.36 -24.21
C ARG A 490 -11.45 -0.49 -24.82
N LEU A 491 -10.77 -1.27 -23.97
CA LEU A 491 -9.64 -2.09 -24.39
C LEU A 491 -10.06 -3.11 -25.46
N PRO A 492 -9.26 -3.32 -26.52
CA PRO A 492 -9.56 -4.34 -27.53
C PRO A 492 -9.48 -5.76 -26.93
N GLN A 493 -10.27 -6.69 -27.44
CA GLN A 493 -10.41 -8.06 -26.91
C GLN A 493 -9.07 -8.78 -26.70
N TRP A 494 -8.20 -8.77 -27.71
CA TRP A 494 -6.87 -9.40 -27.62
C TRP A 494 -6.06 -8.94 -26.40
N SER A 495 -6.25 -7.70 -25.96
CA SER A 495 -5.54 -7.15 -24.80
C SER A 495 -6.19 -7.59 -23.49
N ARG A 496 -7.54 -7.72 -23.45
CA ARG A 496 -8.28 -8.27 -22.32
C ARG A 496 -7.95 -9.75 -22.14
N ASP A 497 -7.81 -10.50 -23.24
CA ASP A 497 -7.46 -11.93 -23.25
C ASP A 497 -6.07 -12.24 -22.70
N LEU A 498 -5.18 -11.23 -22.60
CA LEU A 498 -3.90 -11.39 -21.89
C LEU A 498 -4.07 -11.53 -20.37
N SER A 499 -5.23 -11.18 -19.81
CA SER A 499 -5.54 -11.34 -18.39
C SER A 499 -5.99 -12.76 -18.10
N PRO A 500 -5.25 -13.55 -17.30
CA PRO A 500 -5.69 -14.88 -16.88
C PRO A 500 -7.04 -14.88 -16.14
N LEU A 501 -7.39 -13.78 -15.46
CA LEU A 501 -8.73 -13.66 -14.84
C LEU A 501 -9.83 -13.50 -15.89
N HIS A 502 -9.57 -12.72 -16.95
CA HIS A 502 -10.55 -12.50 -18.02
C HIS A 502 -10.81 -13.77 -18.83
N LEU A 503 -9.76 -14.56 -19.09
CA LEU A 503 -9.88 -15.84 -19.81
C LEU A 503 -10.81 -16.84 -19.11
N VAL A 504 -10.95 -16.78 -17.78
CA VAL A 504 -11.87 -17.66 -17.04
C VAL A 504 -13.34 -17.22 -17.20
N GLY A 505 -13.59 -15.99 -17.62
CA GLY A 505 -14.93 -15.39 -17.71
C GLY A 505 -15.18 -14.35 -16.64
N THR A 506 -16.26 -13.58 -16.78
CA THR A 506 -16.65 -12.55 -15.82
C THR A 506 -17.50 -13.16 -14.71
N LEU A 507 -16.86 -13.66 -13.65
CA LEU A 507 -17.58 -14.33 -12.56
C LEU A 507 -18.18 -13.31 -11.56
N PRO A 508 -19.44 -13.47 -11.10
CA PRO A 508 -20.33 -14.63 -11.31
C PRO A 508 -21.34 -14.49 -12.48
N VAL A 509 -21.15 -13.54 -13.40
CA VAL A 509 -22.05 -13.34 -14.57
C VAL A 509 -22.02 -14.56 -15.48
N ASP A 510 -20.83 -15.05 -15.79
CA ASP A 510 -20.61 -16.23 -16.60
C ASP A 510 -20.34 -17.46 -15.73
N ASP A 511 -20.59 -18.65 -16.30
CA ASP A 511 -19.97 -19.88 -15.78
C ASP A 511 -18.46 -19.87 -16.10
N PRO A 512 -17.59 -20.38 -15.21
CA PRO A 512 -16.17 -20.46 -15.49
C PRO A 512 -15.88 -21.27 -16.75
N ASP A 513 -15.16 -20.68 -17.71
CA ASP A 513 -14.75 -21.39 -18.93
C ASP A 513 -13.81 -22.54 -18.56
N ARG A 514 -14.34 -23.76 -18.67
CA ARG A 514 -13.61 -24.98 -18.32
C ARG A 514 -12.37 -25.18 -19.19
N THR A 515 -12.42 -24.77 -20.45
CA THR A 515 -11.29 -24.92 -21.37
C THR A 515 -10.15 -23.99 -20.97
N ALA A 516 -10.48 -22.74 -20.63
CA ALA A 516 -9.51 -21.79 -20.09
C ALA A 516 -8.93 -22.26 -18.76
N VAL A 517 -9.77 -22.71 -17.82
CA VAL A 517 -9.30 -23.23 -16.52
C VAL A 517 -8.35 -24.42 -16.70
N ILE A 518 -8.67 -25.38 -17.57
CA ILE A 518 -7.78 -26.53 -17.83
C ILE A 518 -6.48 -26.05 -18.51
N GLY A 519 -6.57 -25.14 -19.50
CA GLY A 519 -5.42 -24.59 -20.21
C GLY A 519 -4.46 -23.83 -19.29
N LEU A 520 -4.97 -22.93 -18.44
CA LEU A 520 -4.18 -22.19 -17.45
C LEU A 520 -3.57 -23.14 -16.40
N GLY A 521 -4.30 -24.20 -16.02
CA GLY A 521 -3.81 -25.24 -15.11
C GLY A 521 -2.63 -26.01 -15.71
N LEU A 522 -2.75 -26.47 -16.95
CA LEU A 522 -1.67 -27.15 -17.67
C LEU A 522 -0.45 -26.23 -17.87
N ALA A 523 -0.68 -24.98 -18.27
CA ALA A 523 0.38 -23.98 -18.41
C ALA A 523 1.12 -23.75 -17.08
N SER A 524 0.39 -23.71 -15.96
CA SER A 524 0.98 -23.60 -14.61
C SER A 524 1.90 -24.77 -14.28
N VAL A 525 1.46 -26.01 -14.57
CA VAL A 525 2.27 -27.22 -14.35
C VAL A 525 3.53 -27.19 -15.21
N VAL A 526 3.41 -26.84 -16.48
CA VAL A 526 4.54 -26.74 -17.42
C VAL A 526 5.54 -25.68 -16.96
N LEU A 527 5.08 -24.49 -16.56
CA LEU A 527 5.94 -23.42 -16.06
C LEU A 527 6.65 -23.80 -14.76
N LEU A 528 5.95 -24.44 -13.81
CA LEU A 528 6.56 -24.90 -12.57
C LEU A 528 7.61 -25.99 -12.83
N ALA A 529 7.30 -26.99 -13.64
CA ALA A 529 8.25 -28.05 -14.00
C ALA A 529 9.46 -27.49 -14.77
N GLY A 530 9.22 -26.60 -15.74
CA GLY A 530 10.25 -25.89 -16.48
C GLY A 530 11.14 -25.02 -15.59
N SER A 531 10.55 -24.35 -14.58
CA SER A 531 11.31 -23.54 -13.62
C SER A 531 12.29 -24.38 -12.79
N VAL A 532 11.90 -25.61 -12.41
CA VAL A 532 12.79 -26.55 -11.73
C VAL A 532 13.95 -26.92 -12.65
N ALA A 533 13.66 -27.31 -13.90
CA ALA A 533 14.68 -27.70 -14.86
C ALA A 533 15.68 -26.56 -15.16
N ALA A 534 15.18 -25.33 -15.31
CA ALA A 534 15.99 -24.15 -15.53
C ALA A 534 16.86 -23.82 -14.30
N PHE A 535 16.27 -23.82 -13.10
CA PHE A 535 17.00 -23.52 -11.87
C PHE A 535 18.10 -24.54 -11.56
N ARG A 536 17.88 -25.83 -11.87
CA ARG A 536 18.91 -26.87 -11.70
C ARG A 536 20.19 -26.55 -12.45
N ARG A 537 20.07 -26.05 -13.68
CA ARG A 537 21.20 -25.80 -14.59
C ARG A 537 21.82 -24.41 -14.43
N ARG A 538 21.15 -23.49 -13.73
CA ARG A 538 21.61 -22.11 -13.60
C ARG A 538 22.62 -21.95 -12.47
N ASP A 539 23.63 -21.12 -12.70
CA ASP A 539 24.49 -20.61 -11.65
C ASP A 539 23.81 -19.52 -10.82
N LEU A 540 24.27 -19.34 -9.59
CA LEU A 540 23.76 -18.32 -8.68
C LEU A 540 24.51 -17.00 -8.89
N ARG A 541 23.82 -15.87 -8.68
CA ARG A 541 24.43 -14.55 -8.83
C ARG A 541 25.46 -14.23 -7.73
N ALA A 542 25.24 -14.72 -6.51
CA ALA A 542 26.16 -14.55 -5.38
C ALA A 542 26.13 -15.81 -4.50
N GLY A 543 27.32 -16.28 -4.13
CA GLY A 543 27.53 -17.62 -3.59
C GLY A 543 27.60 -18.65 -4.71
#